data_AF-A0AAD7KCR8-F1
#
_entry.id   AF-A0AAD7KCR8-F1
#
_cell.length_a   1.000
_cell.length_b   1.000
_cell.length_c   1.000
_cell.angle_alpha   90.00
_cell.angle_beta   90.00
_cell.angle_gamma   90.00
#
_symmetry.space_group_name_H-M   'P 1'
#
loop_
_entity.id
_entity.type
_entity.pdbx_description
1 polymer ?
#
loop_
_entity_poly.entity_id
_entity_poly.type
_entity_poly.pdbx_seq_one_letter_code
_entity_poly.pdbx_strand_id
1 'polypeptide(L)'
;MNHDEDDCYTLLGVQRSASAKDIKAAYHRALLAAHPDKKPHSKSKDIHAIQQAYRVLSDPVRRAQHDSDRQRIPAGPRPAQVISLAEFDEVPEQERWTHACRCGGSYAITGADMDGGMHLVPCTSCSEVVWVGYELVKD
;
A
#
# COMPACT_ATOMS: atom_id res chain seq x y z
N MET A 1 -6.93 7.17 16.47
CA MET A 1 -5.60 7.51 16.98
C MET A 1 -4.59 7.24 15.87
N ASN A 2 -3.99 8.29 15.30
CA ASN A 2 -3.03 8.21 14.19
C ASN A 2 -1.72 7.55 14.66
N HIS A 3 -1.52 6.26 14.37
CA HIS A 3 -0.24 5.59 14.58
C HIS A 3 0.52 5.41 13.25
N ASP A 4 0.58 6.49 12.46
CA ASP A 4 1.39 6.60 11.25
C ASP A 4 2.23 7.89 11.28
N GLU A 5 2.77 8.24 12.45
CA GLU A 5 3.93 9.14 12.51
C GLU A 5 5.14 8.33 12.01
N ASP A 6 5.41 8.51 10.72
CA ASP A 6 6.46 7.95 9.87
C ASP A 6 7.63 7.25 10.56
N ASP A 7 8.01 6.07 10.04
CA ASP A 7 9.26 5.41 10.41
C ASP A 7 10.44 6.37 10.41
N CYS A 8 10.61 7.24 9.41
CA CYS A 8 11.74 8.17 9.38
C CYS A 8 11.71 9.23 10.51
N TYR A 9 10.56 9.88 10.73
CA TYR A 9 10.44 10.96 11.70
C TYR A 9 10.40 10.42 13.15
N THR A 10 9.67 9.32 13.38
CA THR A 10 9.59 8.63 14.67
C THR A 10 10.90 7.97 15.06
N LEU A 11 11.64 7.43 14.09
CA LEU A 11 12.93 6.80 14.36
C LEU A 11 14.00 7.82 14.77
N LEU A 12 13.97 9.02 14.18
CA LEU A 12 14.78 10.15 14.66
C LEU A 12 14.17 10.86 15.89
N GLY A 13 12.89 10.67 16.17
CA GLY A 13 12.18 11.31 17.29
C GLY A 13 11.97 12.81 17.07
N VAL A 14 11.55 13.19 15.86
CA VAL A 14 11.29 14.58 15.45
C VAL A 14 9.90 14.71 14.85
N GLN A 15 9.32 15.90 14.93
CA GLN A 15 8.07 16.21 14.25
C GLN A 15 8.28 16.45 12.75
N ARG A 16 7.22 16.32 11.95
CA ARG A 16 7.23 16.64 10.52
C ARG A 16 7.51 18.11 10.21
N SER A 17 7.32 19.01 11.18
CA SER A 17 7.67 20.43 11.08
C SER A 17 9.14 20.72 11.40
N ALA A 18 9.93 19.71 11.80
CA ALA A 18 11.31 19.89 12.22
C ALA A 18 12.17 20.50 11.12
N SER A 19 13.02 21.46 11.51
CA SER A 19 13.98 22.08 10.61
C SER A 19 15.11 21.10 10.27
N ALA A 20 15.88 21.39 9.21
CA ALA A 20 17.07 20.61 8.87
C ALA A 20 18.09 20.54 10.04
N LYS A 21 18.16 21.60 10.85
CA LYS A 21 19.02 21.65 12.05
C LYS A 21 18.53 20.68 13.12
N ASP A 22 17.23 20.61 13.36
CA ASP A 22 16.62 19.72 14.34
C ASP A 22 16.78 18.25 13.93
N ILE A 23 16.60 17.96 12.64
CA ILE A 23 16.81 16.64 12.05
C ILE A 23 18.26 16.19 12.23
N LYS A 24 19.23 17.06 11.96
CA LYS A 24 20.66 16.77 12.16
C LYS A 24 21.00 16.52 13.64
N ALA A 25 20.49 17.35 14.54
CA ALA A 25 20.69 17.18 15.97
C ALA A 25 20.08 15.86 16.48
N ALA A 26 18.88 15.52 16.00
CA ALA A 26 18.20 14.27 16.35
C ALA A 26 18.93 13.04 15.84
N TYR A 27 19.47 13.07 14.61
CA TYR A 27 20.31 12.01 14.06
C TYR A 27 21.54 11.73 14.93
N HIS A 28 22.26 12.76 15.38
CA HIS A 28 23.42 12.58 16.25
C HIS A 28 23.02 11.95 17.59
N ARG A 29 21.90 12.39 18.20
CA ARG A 29 21.38 11.80 19.44
C ARG A 29 20.98 10.34 19.26
N ALA A 30 20.35 10.00 18.13
CA ALA A 30 19.93 8.64 17.82
C ALA A 30 21.13 7.70 17.66
N LEU A 31 22.19 8.11 16.94
CA LEU A 31 23.42 7.33 16.81
C LEU A 31 24.12 7.12 18.17
N LEU A 32 24.20 8.17 18.99
CA LEU A 32 24.80 8.07 20.32
C LEU A 32 23.99 7.16 21.26
N ALA A 33 22.70 6.99 21.04
CA ALA A 33 21.85 6.07 21.79
C ALA A 33 21.94 4.63 21.28
N ALA A 34 22.28 4.44 20.00
CA ALA A 34 22.43 3.13 19.35
C ALA A 34 23.85 2.53 19.44
N HIS A 35 24.82 3.25 20.02
CA HIS A 35 26.20 2.79 20.13
C HIS A 35 26.32 1.47 20.94
N PRO A 36 27.07 0.46 20.46
CA PRO A 36 27.17 -0.86 21.10
C PRO A 36 27.72 -0.81 22.53
N ASP A 37 28.65 0.10 22.83
CA ASP A 37 29.17 0.30 24.20
C ASP A 37 28.10 0.78 25.20
N LYS A 38 26.96 1.30 24.73
CA LYS A 38 25.93 1.87 25.59
C LYS A 38 24.88 0.89 26.09
N LYS A 39 24.87 -0.41 25.70
CA LYS A 39 24.15 -1.49 26.46
C LYS A 39 24.20 -2.91 25.84
N PRO A 40 24.35 -3.98 26.67
CA PRO A 40 24.12 -5.38 26.30
C PRO A 40 22.66 -5.90 26.40
N HIS A 41 21.69 -5.13 26.95
CA HIS A 41 20.34 -5.65 27.30
C HIS A 41 19.13 -4.73 27.00
N SER A 42 19.18 -3.86 25.99
CA SER A 42 17.94 -3.18 25.53
C SER A 42 17.82 -3.14 24.02
N LYS A 43 16.59 -3.10 23.53
CA LYS A 43 16.21 -2.95 22.11
C LYS A 43 16.97 -1.76 21.49
N SER A 44 18.13 -2.01 20.91
CA SER A 44 18.89 -1.00 20.18
C SER A 44 18.10 -0.62 18.94
N LYS A 45 17.98 0.69 18.69
CA LYS A 45 17.49 1.15 17.39
C LYS A 45 18.52 0.73 16.34
N ASP A 46 18.04 0.16 15.24
CA ASP A 46 18.92 -0.23 14.14
C ASP A 46 19.64 1.02 13.59
N ILE A 47 20.98 1.01 13.69
CA ILE A 47 21.84 2.10 13.18
C ILE A 47 21.60 2.30 11.69
N HIS A 48 21.36 1.22 10.94
CA HIS A 48 21.08 1.29 9.52
C HIS A 48 19.78 2.06 9.25
N ALA A 49 18.73 1.76 10.01
CA ALA A 49 17.47 2.48 9.93
C ALA A 49 17.61 3.97 10.34
N ILE A 50 18.46 4.30 11.32
CA ILE A 50 18.78 5.69 11.72
C ILE A 50 19.45 6.45 10.58
N GLN A 51 20.42 5.82 9.93
CA GLN A 51 21.11 6.39 8.76
C GLN A 51 20.16 6.59 7.58
N GLN A 52 19.29 5.62 7.31
CA GLN A 52 18.31 5.70 6.23
C GLN A 52 17.28 6.82 6.49
N ALA A 53 16.76 6.93 7.71
CA ALA A 53 15.85 7.99 8.10
C ALA A 53 16.49 9.38 7.91
N TYR A 54 17.73 9.57 8.35
CA TYR A 54 18.45 10.82 8.13
C TYR A 54 18.70 11.10 6.65
N ARG A 55 19.04 10.09 5.84
CA ARG A 55 19.24 10.25 4.39
C ARG A 55 17.99 10.74 3.66
N VAL A 56 16.81 10.30 4.11
CA VAL A 56 15.52 10.75 3.57
C VAL A 56 15.18 12.16 4.04
N LEU A 57 15.33 12.44 5.34
CA LEU A 57 14.85 13.69 5.95
C LEU A 57 15.81 14.88 5.84
N SER A 58 17.11 14.65 5.63
CA SER A 58 18.11 15.71 5.54
C SER A 58 18.15 16.44 4.21
N ASP A 59 17.69 15.79 3.13
CA ASP A 59 17.60 16.36 1.79
C ASP A 59 16.17 16.86 1.54
N PRO A 60 15.97 18.14 1.20
CA PRO A 60 14.63 18.72 1.04
C PRO A 60 13.84 18.08 -0.11
N VAL A 61 14.51 17.65 -1.18
CA VAL A 61 13.87 16.99 -2.32
C VAL A 61 13.42 15.58 -1.92
N ARG A 62 14.28 14.81 -1.26
CA ARG A 62 13.93 13.46 -0.80
C ARG A 62 12.86 13.48 0.28
N ARG A 63 12.90 14.45 1.18
CA ARG A 63 11.87 14.67 2.19
C ARG A 63 10.52 14.99 1.54
N ALA A 64 10.50 15.91 0.58
CA ALA A 64 9.28 16.25 -0.16
C ALA A 64 8.73 15.04 -0.93
N GLN A 65 9.60 14.23 -1.54
CA GLN A 65 9.19 13.01 -2.24
C GLN A 65 8.62 11.96 -1.27
N HIS A 66 9.29 11.72 -0.13
CA HIS A 66 8.82 10.85 0.93
C HIS A 66 7.45 11.29 1.47
N ASP A 67 7.28 12.59 1.71
CA ASP A 67 6.02 13.15 2.18
C ASP A 67 4.90 13.04 1.11
N SER A 68 5.26 13.16 -0.17
CA SER A 68 4.32 13.04 -1.31
C SER A 68 3.91 11.60 -1.60
N ASP A 69 4.85 10.65 -1.60
CA ASP A 69 4.59 9.23 -1.84
C ASP A 69 3.61 8.65 -0.82
N ARG A 70 3.63 9.17 0.42
CA ARG A 70 2.69 8.79 1.47
C ARG A 70 1.29 9.36 1.29
N GLN A 71 1.17 10.51 0.64
CA GLN A 71 -0.12 11.09 0.28
C GLN A 71 -0.66 10.49 -1.02
N ARG A 72 0.19 9.78 -1.77
CA ARG A 72 -0.22 9.11 -2.99
C ARG A 72 -1.09 7.91 -2.63
N ILE A 73 -2.39 8.05 -2.86
CA ILE A 73 -3.30 6.90 -2.93
C ILE A 73 -2.70 5.98 -4.02
N PRO A 74 -2.32 4.74 -3.69
CA PRO A 74 -1.85 3.83 -4.72
C PRO A 74 -2.93 3.76 -5.79
N ALA A 75 -2.55 4.04 -7.04
CA ALA A 75 -3.48 3.85 -8.14
C ALA A 75 -3.95 2.38 -8.06
N GLY A 76 -5.26 2.19 -7.88
CA GLY A 76 -5.85 0.86 -7.81
C GLY A 76 -5.49 0.02 -9.05
N PRO A 77 -5.70 -1.30 -9.00
CA PRO A 77 -5.36 -2.14 -10.14
C PRO A 77 -6.11 -1.66 -11.38
N ARG A 78 -5.37 -1.46 -12.48
CA ARG A 78 -5.95 -1.05 -13.76
C ARG A 78 -6.53 -2.29 -14.43
N PRO A 79 -7.79 -2.28 -14.88
CA PRO A 79 -8.37 -3.43 -15.55
C PRO A 79 -7.68 -3.64 -16.91
N ALA A 80 -7.32 -4.88 -17.20
CA ALA A 80 -6.74 -5.29 -18.48
C ALA A 80 -7.78 -5.21 -19.61
N GLN A 81 -9.05 -5.42 -19.27
CA GLN A 81 -10.19 -5.36 -20.18
C GLN A 81 -11.45 -4.92 -19.44
N VAL A 82 -12.38 -4.28 -20.16
CA VAL A 82 -13.77 -4.11 -19.75
C VAL A 82 -14.59 -5.19 -20.46
N ILE A 83 -15.30 -6.02 -19.70
CA ILE A 83 -16.06 -7.18 -20.18
C ILE A 83 -17.50 -7.04 -19.68
N SER A 84 -18.49 -7.25 -20.54
CA SER A 84 -19.89 -7.29 -20.11
C SER A 84 -20.17 -8.59 -19.34
N LEU A 85 -21.02 -8.55 -18.31
CA LEU A 85 -21.47 -9.77 -17.62
C LEU A 85 -22.10 -10.78 -18.59
N ALA A 86 -22.72 -10.31 -19.68
CA ALA A 86 -23.29 -11.15 -20.72
C ALA A 86 -22.24 -12.00 -21.49
N GLU A 87 -20.96 -11.66 -21.39
CA GLU A 87 -19.85 -12.44 -21.97
C GLU A 87 -19.33 -13.52 -20.99
N PHE A 88 -19.76 -13.52 -19.73
CA PHE A 88 -19.40 -14.53 -18.76
C PHE A 88 -20.29 -15.77 -18.89
N ASP A 89 -19.72 -16.94 -18.68
CA ASP A 89 -20.43 -18.20 -18.54
C ASP A 89 -21.10 -18.26 -17.16
N GLU A 90 -22.43 -18.31 -17.14
CA GLU A 90 -23.24 -18.46 -15.93
C GLU A 90 -23.16 -19.90 -15.39
N VAL A 91 -22.98 -20.02 -14.07
CA VAL A 91 -22.99 -21.27 -13.30
C VAL A 91 -24.17 -21.22 -12.33
N PRO A 92 -25.38 -21.63 -12.76
CA PRO A 92 -26.61 -21.41 -12.01
C PRO A 92 -26.61 -22.06 -10.62
N GLU A 93 -25.97 -23.22 -10.47
CA GLU A 93 -25.92 -23.96 -9.20
C GLU A 93 -25.11 -23.23 -8.12
N GLN A 94 -24.32 -22.23 -8.50
CA GLN A 94 -23.41 -21.50 -7.62
C GLN A 94 -23.67 -19.99 -7.60
N GLU A 95 -24.72 -19.51 -8.28
CA GLU A 95 -25.04 -18.07 -8.46
C GLU A 95 -23.80 -17.25 -8.84
N ARG A 96 -23.07 -17.76 -9.84
CA ARG A 96 -21.73 -17.27 -10.20
C ARG A 96 -21.60 -17.16 -11.70
N TRP A 97 -20.92 -16.10 -12.13
CA TRP A 97 -20.52 -15.87 -13.51
C TRP A 97 -19.02 -16.03 -13.62
N THR A 98 -18.54 -16.76 -14.62
CA THR A 98 -17.11 -17.02 -14.83
C THR A 98 -16.64 -16.64 -16.23
N HIS A 99 -15.41 -16.18 -16.36
CA HIS A 99 -14.79 -15.91 -17.66
C HIS A 99 -13.34 -16.39 -17.66
N ALA A 100 -12.89 -17.02 -18.75
CA ALA A 100 -11.53 -17.52 -18.85
C ALA A 100 -10.50 -16.39 -18.86
N CYS A 101 -9.40 -16.58 -18.13
CA CYS A 101 -8.22 -15.72 -18.20
C CYS A 101 -7.20 -16.32 -19.19
N ARG A 102 -6.40 -15.47 -19.84
CA ARG A 102 -5.34 -15.90 -20.78
C ARG A 102 -4.25 -16.78 -20.14
N CYS A 103 -4.10 -16.73 -18.81
CA CYS A 103 -3.16 -17.59 -18.09
C CYS A 103 -3.69 -19.02 -17.86
N GLY A 104 -4.96 -19.30 -18.18
CA GLY A 104 -5.63 -20.57 -17.87
C GLY A 104 -6.42 -20.57 -16.54
N GLY A 105 -6.33 -19.50 -15.75
CA GLY A 105 -7.24 -19.26 -14.62
C GLY A 105 -8.59 -18.68 -15.06
N SER A 106 -9.35 -18.15 -14.10
CA SER A 106 -10.66 -17.56 -14.37
C SER A 106 -10.92 -16.29 -13.57
N TYR A 107 -11.76 -15.43 -14.12
CA TYR A 107 -12.46 -14.36 -13.42
C TYR A 107 -13.79 -14.92 -12.92
N ALA A 108 -14.19 -14.57 -11.71
CA ALA A 108 -15.46 -15.01 -11.14
C ALA A 108 -16.10 -13.88 -10.33
N ILE A 109 -17.40 -13.66 -10.56
CA ILE A 109 -18.21 -12.69 -9.83
C ILE A 109 -19.53 -13.34 -9.42
N THR A 110 -20.05 -13.00 -8.24
CA THR A 110 -21.32 -13.52 -7.71
C THR A 110 -22.37 -12.40 -7.60
N GLY A 111 -23.63 -12.78 -7.35
CA GLY A 111 -24.70 -11.81 -7.08
C GLY A 111 -24.35 -10.85 -5.93
N ALA A 112 -23.86 -11.40 -4.81
CA ALA A 112 -23.45 -10.61 -3.65
C ALA A 112 -22.32 -9.62 -3.95
N ASP A 113 -21.38 -9.99 -4.83
CA ASP A 113 -20.32 -9.08 -5.26
C ASP A 113 -20.88 -7.91 -6.09
N MET A 114 -21.86 -8.20 -6.96
CA MET A 114 -22.53 -7.20 -7.79
C MET A 114 -23.36 -6.24 -6.94
N ASP A 115 -24.10 -6.74 -5.96
CA ASP A 115 -24.82 -5.93 -4.98
C ASP A 115 -23.89 -5.04 -4.15
N GLY A 116 -22.66 -5.52 -3.91
CA GLY A 116 -21.58 -4.77 -3.27
C GLY A 116 -20.89 -3.73 -4.17
N GLY A 117 -21.28 -3.62 -5.45
CA GLY A 117 -20.67 -2.70 -6.42
C GLY A 117 -19.26 -3.12 -6.86
N MET A 118 -18.91 -4.40 -6.75
CA MET A 118 -17.61 -4.91 -7.19
C MET A 118 -17.58 -4.97 -8.72
N HIS A 119 -16.77 -4.11 -9.35
CA HIS A 119 -16.53 -4.17 -10.80
C HIS A 119 -15.15 -4.72 -11.15
N LEU A 120 -14.14 -4.55 -10.28
CA LEU A 120 -12.80 -5.05 -10.51
C LEU A 120 -12.69 -6.51 -10.04
N VAL A 121 -12.69 -7.44 -10.99
CA VAL A 121 -12.68 -8.88 -10.72
C VAL A 121 -11.29 -9.43 -11.00
N PRO A 122 -10.58 -9.96 -9.97
CA PRO A 122 -9.26 -10.53 -10.14
C PRO A 122 -9.31 -11.94 -10.73
N CYS A 123 -8.24 -12.31 -11.44
CA CYS A 123 -8.02 -13.69 -11.85
C CYS A 123 -7.69 -14.56 -10.64
N THR A 124 -8.19 -15.80 -10.62
CA THR A 124 -7.90 -16.80 -9.58
C THR A 124 -6.48 -17.35 -9.61
N SER A 125 -5.72 -17.11 -10.69
CA SER A 125 -4.40 -17.73 -10.92
C SER A 125 -3.28 -16.75 -11.29
N CYS A 126 -3.57 -15.48 -11.55
CA CYS A 126 -2.55 -14.44 -11.79
C CYS A 126 -2.99 -13.10 -11.16
N SER A 127 -2.19 -12.04 -11.33
CA SER A 127 -2.48 -10.71 -10.79
C SER A 127 -3.30 -9.81 -11.73
N GLU A 128 -3.82 -10.36 -12.83
CA GLU A 128 -4.64 -9.60 -13.78
C GLU A 128 -6.04 -9.37 -13.19
N VAL A 129 -6.61 -8.20 -13.48
CA VAL A 129 -8.00 -7.87 -13.13
C VAL A 129 -8.74 -7.40 -14.37
N VAL A 130 -10.05 -7.64 -14.42
CA VAL A 130 -10.96 -7.11 -15.45
C VAL A 130 -12.01 -6.24 -14.80
N TRP A 131 -12.58 -5.31 -15.57
CA TRP A 131 -13.77 -4.58 -15.18
C TRP A 131 -15.00 -5.28 -15.72
N VAL A 132 -15.90 -5.75 -14.86
CA VAL A 132 -17.16 -6.39 -15.27
C VAL A 132 -18.29 -5.37 -15.25
N GLY A 133 -18.92 -5.14 -16.40
CA GLY A 133 -20.09 -4.29 -16.55
C GLY A 133 -21.38 -5.08 -16.35
N TYR A 134 -22.19 -4.68 -15.38
CA TYR A 134 -23.54 -5.22 -15.14
C TYR A 134 -24.50 -4.08 -14.78
N GLU A 135 -25.80 -4.31 -15.04
CA GLU A 135 -26.87 -3.41 -14.64
C GLU A 135 -27.53 -3.95 -13.38
N LEU A 136 -27.55 -3.14 -12.31
CA LEU A 136 -28.33 -3.46 -11.12
C LEU A 136 -29.78 -3.06 -11.38
N VAL A 137 -30.68 -4.04 -11.44
CA VAL A 137 -32.11 -3.76 -11.45
C VAL A 137 -32.47 -3.23 -10.06
N LYS A 138 -32.85 -1.95 -9.98
CA LYS A 138 -33.38 -1.37 -8.74
C LYS A 138 -34.86 -1.74 -8.64
N ASP A 139 -35.22 -2.47 -7.60
CA ASP A 139 -36.61 -2.64 -7.16
C ASP A 139 -37.25 -1.28 -6.75
#